data_AF-A0A1E1W7S5-F1
#
_entry.id   AF-A0A1E1W7S5-F1
#
_cell.length_a   1.000
_cell.length_b   1.000
_cell.length_c   1.000
_cell.angle_alpha   90.00
_cell.angle_beta   90.00
_cell.angle_gamma   90.00
#
_symmetry.space_group_name_H-M   'P 1'
#
loop_
_entity.id
_entity.type
_entity.pdbx_description
1 polymer ?
#
loop_
_entity_poly.entity_id
_entity_poly.type
_entity_poly.pdbx_seq_one_letter_code
_entity_poly.pdbx_strand_id
1 'polypeptide(L)'
;RYMADKKPFQLQKTLVVYNFIQVLVSCWLFYEGLDAGWLRHYSWKCQPVDFSTNPEAMRVARGVYIYFLAKISELLDTVFFVIRKKERQITFLHMYHHTVMPMISWGATKYY
;
A
#
# COMPACT_ATOMS: atom_id res chain seq x y z
N ARG A 1 23.44 7.00 -7.82
CA ARG A 1 24.92 6.91 -7.95
C ARG A 1 25.59 6.10 -6.84
N TYR A 2 25.12 6.12 -5.58
CA TYR A 2 25.76 5.41 -4.44
C TYR A 2 26.04 3.90 -4.64
N MET A 3 25.14 3.16 -5.30
CA MET A 3 25.32 1.73 -5.56
C MET A 3 26.23 1.41 -6.76
N ALA A 4 26.73 2.40 -7.50
CA ALA A 4 27.50 2.18 -8.73
C ALA A 4 28.71 1.26 -8.50
N ASP A 5 29.52 1.57 -7.48
CA ASP A 5 30.80 0.89 -7.20
C ASP A 5 30.67 -0.28 -6.21
N LYS A 6 29.45 -0.58 -5.73
CA LYS A 6 29.19 -1.65 -4.74
C LYS A 6 28.66 -2.92 -5.39
N LYS A 7 28.94 -4.09 -4.80
CA LYS A 7 28.33 -5.36 -5.21
C LYS A 7 26.84 -5.39 -4.82
N PRO A 8 25.98 -6.10 -5.58
CA PRO A 8 24.56 -6.21 -5.23
C PRO A 8 24.41 -6.98 -3.91
N PHE A 9 23.55 -6.46 -3.01
CA PHE A 9 23.31 -7.15 -1.74
C PHE A 9 22.44 -8.40 -1.93
N GLN A 10 22.72 -9.44 -1.15
CA GLN A 10 21.92 -10.66 -1.12
C GLN A 10 20.86 -10.59 -0.01
N LEU A 11 19.70 -10.02 -0.32
CA LEU A 11 18.61 -9.77 0.63
C LEU A 11 17.43 -10.76 0.47
N GLN A 12 17.67 -11.98 -0.01
CA GLN A 12 16.58 -12.94 -0.32
C GLN A 12 15.68 -13.23 0.88
N LYS A 13 16.26 -13.55 2.05
CA LYS A 13 15.47 -13.84 3.26
C LYS A 13 14.65 -12.63 3.71
N THR A 14 15.24 -11.44 3.68
CA THR A 14 14.56 -10.19 4.02
C THR A 14 13.37 -9.94 3.09
N LEU A 15 13.53 -10.16 1.79
CA LEU A 15 12.45 -10.01 0.82
C LEU A 15 11.33 -11.02 1.02
N VAL A 16 11.63 -12.27 1.38
CA VAL A 16 10.58 -13.26 1.69
C VAL A 16 9.75 -12.79 2.88
N VAL A 17 10.40 -12.36 3.97
CA VAL A 17 9.69 -11.87 5.17
C VAL A 17 8.86 -10.62 4.85
N TYR A 18 9.46 -9.67 4.13
CA TYR A 18 8.80 -8.43 3.73
C TYR A 18 7.57 -8.69 2.85
N ASN A 19 7.69 -9.50 1.78
CA ASN A 19 6.58 -9.84 0.91
C ASN A 19 5.49 -10.60 1.68
N PHE A 20 5.87 -11.48 2.60
CA PHE A 20 4.91 -12.21 3.44
C PHE A 20 4.09 -11.27 4.33
N ILE A 21 4.74 -10.28 4.97
CA ILE A 21 4.04 -9.26 5.76
C ILE A 21 3.09 -8.45 4.87
N GLN A 22 3.51 -8.05 3.67
CA GLN A 22 2.64 -7.32 2.74
C GLN A 22 1.41 -8.13 2.32
N VAL A 23 1.56 -9.44 2.09
CA VAL A 23 0.43 -10.34 1.81
C VAL A 23 -0.54 -10.35 2.99
N LEU A 24 -0.06 -10.51 4.22
CA LEU A 24 -0.92 -10.49 5.41
C LEU A 24 -1.68 -9.17 5.55
N VAL A 25 -1.00 -8.03 5.38
CA VAL A 25 -1.63 -6.70 5.43
C VAL A 25 -2.68 -6.56 4.32
N SER A 26 -2.39 -7.05 3.11
CA SER A 26 -3.31 -7.00 1.98
C SER A 26 -4.56 -7.86 2.21
N CYS A 27 -4.39 -9.08 2.72
CA CYS A 27 -5.51 -9.95 3.09
C CYS A 27 -6.37 -9.32 4.18
N TRP A 28 -5.75 -8.69 5.19
CA TRP A 28 -6.46 -8.00 6.25
C TRP A 28 -7.24 -6.79 5.73
N LEU A 29 -6.63 -5.95 4.89
CA LEU A 29 -7.29 -4.81 4.25
C LEU A 29 -8.46 -5.24 3.36
N PHE A 30 -8.31 -6.34 2.63
CA PHE A 30 -9.37 -6.90 1.81
C PHE A 30 -10.55 -7.37 2.68
N TYR A 31 -10.26 -8.08 3.79
CA TYR A 31 -11.28 -8.49 4.75
C TYR A 31 -12.01 -7.29 5.36
N GLU A 32 -11.28 -6.28 5.84
CA GLU A 32 -11.89 -5.08 6.43
C GLU A 32 -12.74 -4.32 5.42
N GLY A 33 -12.31 -4.17 4.16
CA GLY A 33 -13.08 -3.49 3.12
C GLY A 33 -14.37 -4.22 2.74
N LEU A 34 -14.35 -5.55 2.75
CA LEU A 34 -15.54 -6.37 2.52
C LEU A 34 -16.50 -6.29 3.71
N ASP A 35 -15.99 -6.52 4.93
CA ASP A 35 -16.81 -6.64 6.14
C ASP A 35 -17.39 -5.29 6.59
N ALA A 36 -16.57 -4.24 6.64
CA ALA A 36 -16.99 -2.90 7.07
C ALA A 36 -17.73 -2.13 5.96
N GLY A 37 -17.68 -2.60 4.70
CA GLY A 37 -18.23 -1.90 3.54
C GLY A 37 -19.12 -2.79 2.68
N TRP A 38 -18.54 -3.33 1.60
CA TRP A 38 -19.28 -3.81 0.42
C TRP A 38 -20.13 -5.07 0.61
N LEU A 39 -19.95 -5.84 1.69
CA LEU A 39 -20.80 -7.01 1.97
C LEU A 39 -21.98 -6.71 2.90
N ARG A 40 -21.90 -5.65 3.72
CA ARG A 40 -22.88 -5.41 4.79
C ARG A 40 -23.57 -4.05 4.70
N HIS A 41 -22.79 -2.98 4.54
CA HIS A 41 -23.28 -1.63 4.79
C HIS A 41 -23.41 -0.80 3.52
N TYR A 42 -22.61 -1.11 2.51
CA TYR A 42 -22.49 -0.25 1.34
C TYR A 42 -23.25 -0.80 0.13
N SER A 43 -23.82 0.12 -0.67
CA SER A 43 -24.36 -0.21 -1.98
C SER A 43 -23.24 -0.31 -3.01
N TRP A 44 -23.32 -1.26 -3.95
CA TRP A 44 -22.41 -1.36 -5.10
C TRP A 44 -22.58 -0.23 -6.14
N LYS A 45 -23.38 0.80 -5.83
CA LYS A 45 -23.59 2.00 -6.64
C LYS A 45 -22.85 3.20 -6.02
N CYS A 46 -23.41 4.40 -6.11
CA CYS A 46 -22.87 5.58 -5.43
C CYS A 46 -23.05 5.41 -3.92
N GLN A 47 -21.94 5.21 -3.21
CA GLN A 47 -21.88 5.21 -1.76
C GLN A 47 -21.20 6.50 -1.29
N PRO A 48 -21.91 7.40 -0.57
CA PRO A 48 -21.30 8.60 -0.02
C PRO A 48 -20.35 8.24 1.12
N VAL A 49 -19.39 9.12 1.37
CA VAL A 49 -18.50 9.04 2.52
C VAL A 49 -19.27 9.43 3.78
N ASP A 50 -19.20 8.59 4.82
CA ASP A 50 -19.72 8.90 6.14
C ASP A 50 -18.64 9.57 6.98
N PHE A 51 -18.80 10.88 7.22
CA PHE A 51 -17.87 11.70 8.00
C PHE A 51 -18.19 11.70 9.51
N SER A 52 -19.13 10.88 9.96
CA SER A 52 -19.46 10.77 11.39
C SER A 52 -18.41 9.97 12.17
N THR A 53 -18.40 10.12 13.48
CA THR A 53 -17.48 9.40 14.39
C THR A 53 -18.08 8.08 14.90
N ASN A 54 -19.06 7.53 14.18
CA ASN A 54 -19.66 6.26 14.56
C ASN A 54 -18.63 5.11 14.40
N PRO A 55 -18.81 3.97 15.11
CA PRO A 55 -17.82 2.89 15.08
C PRO A 55 -17.54 2.30 13.68
N GLU A 56 -18.54 2.24 12.80
CA GLU A 56 -18.41 1.69 11.45
C GLU A 56 -17.64 2.63 10.51
N ALA A 57 -17.98 3.91 10.49
CA ALA A 57 -17.30 4.96 9.74
C ALA A 57 -15.83 5.09 10.18
N MET A 58 -15.58 5.06 11.50
CA MET A 58 -14.22 5.07 12.05
C MET A 58 -13.43 3.81 11.68
N ARG A 59 -14.10 2.65 11.57
CA ARG A 59 -13.46 1.40 11.10
C ARG A 59 -13.03 1.52 9.64
N VAL A 60 -13.88 2.05 8.77
CA VAL A 60 -13.55 2.32 7.35
C VAL A 60 -12.41 3.32 7.24
N ALA A 61 -12.48 4.46 7.95
CA ALA A 61 -11.43 5.48 7.95
C ALA A 61 -10.07 4.90 8.40
N ARG A 62 -10.06 4.06 9.44
CA ARG A 62 -8.86 3.34 9.88
C ARG A 62 -8.33 2.40 8.81
N GLY A 63 -9.21 1.69 8.08
CA GLY A 63 -8.83 0.86 6.95
C GLY A 63 -8.15 1.65 5.83
N VAL A 64 -8.71 2.81 5.47
CA VAL A 64 -8.12 3.74 4.48
C VAL A 64 -6.75 4.24 4.94
N TYR A 65 -6.62 4.62 6.21
CA TYR A 65 -5.34 5.04 6.79
C TYR A 65 -4.27 3.93 6.73
N ILE A 66 -4.64 2.69 7.08
CA ILE A 66 -3.71 1.55 7.01
C ILE A 66 -3.35 1.22 5.56
N TYR A 67 -4.29 1.37 4.62
CA TYR A 67 -4.00 1.25 3.19
C TYR A 67 -2.96 2.29 2.74
N PHE A 68 -3.07 3.55 3.17
CA PHE A 68 -2.06 4.58 2.91
C PHE A 68 -0.69 4.17 3.47
N LEU A 69 -0.61 3.69 4.72
CA LEU A 69 0.64 3.18 5.29
C LEU A 69 1.20 1.99 4.50
N ALA A 70 0.33 1.10 4.01
CA ALA A 70 0.74 -0.01 3.15
C ALA A 70 1.37 0.50 1.83
N LYS A 71 0.78 1.50 1.18
CA LYS A 71 1.36 2.14 -0.03
C LYS A 71 2.72 2.78 0.26
N ILE A 72 2.92 3.38 1.43
CA ILE A 72 4.23 3.91 1.84
C ILE A 72 5.24 2.77 2.04
N SER A 73 4.82 1.65 2.64
CA SER A 73 5.70 0.49 2.85
C SER A 73 6.16 -0.12 1.52
N GLU A 74 5.31 -0.14 0.49
CA GLU A 74 5.62 -0.64 -0.85
C GLU A 74 6.72 0.16 -1.58
N LEU A 75 7.00 1.40 -1.16
CA LEU A 75 8.14 2.16 -1.70
C LEU A 75 9.47 1.45 -1.46
N LEU A 76 9.55 0.59 -0.43
CA LEU A 76 10.72 -0.23 -0.14
C LEU A 76 11.03 -1.23 -1.27
N ASP A 77 10.06 -1.61 -2.10
CA ASP A 77 10.30 -2.46 -3.29
C ASP A 77 11.35 -1.83 -4.19
N THR A 78 11.18 -0.53 -4.46
CA THR A 78 12.09 0.25 -5.30
C THR A 78 13.46 0.36 -4.63
N VAL A 79 13.52 0.55 -3.31
CA VAL A 79 14.77 0.56 -2.56
C VAL A 79 15.50 -0.78 -2.69
N PHE A 80 14.79 -1.91 -2.54
CA PHE A 80 15.36 -3.23 -2.69
C PHE A 80 15.84 -3.50 -4.13
N PHE A 81 15.14 -3.01 -5.14
CA PHE A 81 15.58 -3.13 -6.54
C PHE A 81 16.89 -2.39 -6.80
N VAL A 82 17.03 -1.15 -6.29
CA VAL A 82 18.26 -0.35 -6.43
C VAL A 82 19.43 -1.02 -5.69
N ILE A 83 19.23 -1.44 -4.44
CA ILE A 83 20.30 -2.05 -3.62
C ILE A 83 20.73 -3.43 -4.18
N ARG A 84 19.83 -4.14 -4.88
CA ARG A 84 20.14 -5.42 -5.56
C ARG A 84 20.64 -5.24 -6.99
N LYS A 85 20.78 -4.01 -7.49
CA LYS A 85 21.12 -3.70 -8.89
C LYS A 85 20.19 -4.38 -9.90
N LYS A 86 18.88 -4.38 -9.62
CA LYS A 86 17.84 -4.96 -10.47
C LYS A 86 17.08 -3.88 -11.23
N GLU A 87 17.81 -2.99 -11.89
CA GLU A 87 17.27 -1.82 -12.61
C GLU A 87 16.21 -2.18 -13.67
N ARG A 88 16.29 -3.39 -14.27
CA ARG A 88 15.28 -3.88 -15.22
C ARG A 88 13.86 -3.95 -14.61
N GLN A 89 13.74 -4.06 -13.28
CA GLN A 89 12.45 -4.10 -12.59
C GLN A 89 11.87 -2.69 -12.37
N ILE A 90 12.71 -1.65 -12.38
CA ILE A 90 12.31 -0.25 -12.20
C ILE A 90 11.90 0.31 -13.58
N THR A 91 10.74 -0.13 -14.05
CA THR A 91 10.15 0.40 -15.29
C THR A 91 9.48 1.75 -15.03
N PHE A 92 9.18 2.49 -16.10
CA PHE A 92 8.38 3.72 -16.01
C PHE A 92 7.06 3.47 -15.29
N LEU A 93 6.36 2.38 -15.64
CA LEU A 93 5.08 2.02 -15.01
C LEU A 93 5.24 1.78 -13.51
N HIS A 94 6.28 1.02 -13.10
CA HIS A 94 6.58 0.78 -11.68
C HIS A 94 6.79 2.11 -10.95
N MET A 95 7.68 2.96 -11.45
CA MET A 95 8.02 4.22 -10.79
C MET A 95 6.82 5.17 -10.74
N TYR A 96 6.07 5.31 -11.84
CA TYR A 96 4.87 6.13 -11.90
C TYR A 96 3.81 5.65 -10.89
N HIS A 97 3.49 4.36 -10.91
CA HIS A 97 2.50 3.76 -10.02
C HIS A 97 2.89 3.94 -8.54
N HIS A 98 4.12 3.56 -8.16
CA HIS A 98 4.56 3.66 -6.77
C HIS A 98 4.76 5.10 -6.29
N THR A 99 4.82 6.09 -7.19
CA THR A 99 4.83 7.51 -6.80
C THR A 99 3.41 8.05 -6.62
N VAL A 100 2.51 7.76 -7.58
CA VAL A 100 1.15 8.32 -7.60
C VAL A 100 0.23 7.69 -6.56
N MET A 101 0.34 6.38 -6.34
CA MET A 101 -0.55 5.66 -5.41
C MET A 101 -0.46 6.17 -3.96
N PRO A 102 0.74 6.42 -3.37
CA PRO A 102 0.85 7.07 -2.06
C PRO A 102 0.29 8.49 -2.03
N MET A 103 0.47 9.28 -3.09
CA MET A 103 -0.05 10.66 -3.14
C MET A 103 -1.58 10.69 -3.15
N ILE A 104 -2.21 9.85 -3.99
CA ILE A 104 -3.67 9.75 -4.04
C ILE A 104 -4.23 9.19 -2.74
N SER A 105 -3.60 8.16 -2.16
CA SER A 105 -4.07 7.57 -0.90
C SER A 105 -3.91 8.51 0.29
N TRP A 106 -2.90 9.39 0.31
CA TRP A 106 -2.83 10.48 1.29
C TRP A 106 -4.00 11.47 1.11
N GLY A 107 -4.29 11.87 -0.12
CA GLY A 107 -5.43 12.74 -0.43
C GLY A 107 -6.75 12.11 0.04
N ALA A 108 -6.96 10.82 -0.28
CA ALA A 108 -8.10 10.07 0.23
C ALA A 108 -8.12 10.09 1.75
N THR A 109 -7.03 9.70 2.43
CA THR A 109 -6.97 9.66 3.90
C THR A 109 -7.19 11.01 4.59
N LYS A 110 -6.84 12.12 3.92
CA LYS A 110 -6.91 13.47 4.50
C LYS A 110 -8.26 14.14 4.32
N TYR A 111 -8.93 13.86 3.20
CA TYR A 111 -10.20 14.50 2.80
C TYR A 111 -11.41 13.55 2.88
N TYR A 112 -11.16 12.27 3.16
CA TYR A 112 -12.09 11.39 3.85
C TYR A 112 -12.03 11.71 5.35
#